data_AF-A0A3D5GBX4-F1
#
_entry.id   AF-A0A3D5GBX4-F1
#
_cell.length_a   1.000
_cell.length_b   1.000
_cell.length_c   1.000
_cell.angle_alpha   90.00
_cell.angle_beta   90.00
_cell.angle_gamma   90.00
#
_symmetry.space_group_name_H-M   'P 1'
#
loop_
_entity.id
_entity.type
_entity.pdbx_description
1 polymer ?
#
loop_
_entity_poly.entity_id
_entity_poly.type
_entity_poly.pdbx_seq_one_letter_code
_entity_poly.pdbx_strand_id
1 'polypeptide(L)'
;MYFQIEPTAYIVNGHDLLITPFKTPIKTEFYDEDTDEEKDIELGYILAHRFDLAYSPRTLVSFADDLESDLFHVAKFFFENKNNSQKLSGSRYLFYIDYIFLEPEFRGHGYALQALALFLELFARGEVVSCHPRPMNDLEGKYSKTKGQLIMRKYWSKLGLTYYSKKHNILWQDEWSMPQWLKSTIFKSFDDL
;
A
#
# COMPACT_ATOMS: atom_id res chain seq x y z
N MET A 1 -2.29 -14.90 -17.66
CA MET A 1 -3.11 -14.06 -16.78
C MET A 1 -2.40 -12.73 -16.67
N TYR A 2 -2.93 -11.71 -17.32
CA TYR A 2 -2.42 -10.35 -17.25
C TYR A 2 -3.09 -9.63 -16.09
N PHE A 3 -2.30 -8.93 -15.28
CA PHE A 3 -2.81 -8.11 -14.17
C PHE A 3 -2.93 -6.68 -14.63
N GLN A 4 -4.12 -6.12 -14.47
CA GLN A 4 -4.38 -4.71 -14.70
C GLN A 4 -4.69 -4.04 -13.37
N ILE A 5 -4.00 -2.95 -13.11
CA ILE A 5 -4.39 -2.01 -12.05
C ILE A 5 -4.73 -0.69 -12.72
N GLU A 6 -5.88 -0.13 -12.35
CA GLU A 6 -6.34 1.17 -12.83
C GLU A 6 -6.39 2.14 -11.65
N PRO A 7 -5.22 2.61 -11.20
CA PRO A 7 -5.14 3.43 -10.01
C PRO A 7 -5.90 4.73 -10.18
N THR A 8 -6.90 4.94 -9.32
CA THR A 8 -7.70 6.16 -9.30
C THR A 8 -7.39 6.94 -8.02
N ALA A 9 -6.87 8.16 -8.19
CA ALA A 9 -6.77 9.13 -7.11
C ALA A 9 -8.14 9.83 -6.97
N TYR A 10 -8.69 9.86 -5.76
CA TYR A 10 -9.97 10.50 -5.51
C TYR A 10 -9.69 11.90 -4.96
N ILE A 11 -9.90 12.91 -5.81
CA ILE A 11 -9.82 14.33 -5.41
C ILE A 11 -11.25 14.87 -5.50
N VAL A 12 -11.90 14.94 -4.34
CA VAL A 12 -13.25 15.48 -4.16
C VAL A 12 -13.17 16.96 -3.80
N ASN A 13 -12.17 17.38 -3.01
CA ASN A 13 -11.97 18.76 -2.55
C ASN A 13 -10.49 19.16 -2.54
N GLY A 14 -10.20 20.47 -2.47
CA GLY A 14 -8.83 20.99 -2.43
C GLY A 14 -7.99 20.52 -1.23
N HIS A 15 -8.62 19.97 -0.19
CA HIS A 15 -7.93 19.38 0.96
C HIS A 15 -7.33 17.99 0.68
N ASP A 16 -7.80 17.30 -0.36
CA ASP A 16 -7.23 16.02 -0.81
C ASP A 16 -5.84 16.20 -1.42
N LEU A 17 -5.39 17.44 -1.61
CA LEU A 17 -4.01 17.76 -1.99
C LEU A 17 -3.02 17.58 -0.83
N LEU A 18 -3.48 17.66 0.43
CA LEU A 18 -2.60 17.48 1.60
C LEU A 18 -2.33 15.99 1.88
N ILE A 19 -3.41 15.21 1.94
CA ILE A 19 -3.38 13.75 2.07
C ILE A 19 -4.32 13.19 1.01
N THR A 20 -3.76 12.72 -0.11
CA THR A 20 -4.54 12.22 -1.25
C THR A 20 -4.92 10.76 -1.03
N PRO A 21 -6.21 10.39 -1.02
CA PRO A 21 -6.63 9.01 -0.97
C PRO A 21 -6.58 8.36 -2.35
N PHE A 22 -6.17 7.09 -2.36
CA PHE A 22 -6.15 6.22 -3.53
C PHE A 22 -7.05 5.02 -3.24
N LYS A 23 -7.93 4.70 -4.19
CA LYS A 23 -8.57 3.39 -4.27
C LYS A 23 -8.29 2.83 -5.65
N THR A 24 -7.56 1.72 -5.68
CA THR A 24 -7.13 1.07 -6.92
C THR A 24 -7.78 -0.30 -7.03
N PRO A 25 -8.72 -0.54 -7.96
CA PRO A 25 -9.22 -1.88 -8.21
C PRO A 25 -8.10 -2.78 -8.72
N ILE A 26 -8.11 -4.03 -8.28
CA ILE A 26 -7.22 -5.09 -8.76
C ILE A 26 -8.03 -5.90 -9.75
N LYS A 27 -7.68 -5.82 -11.03
CA LYS A 27 -8.39 -6.52 -12.10
C LYS A 27 -7.52 -7.57 -12.76
N THR A 28 -8.17 -8.59 -13.30
CA THR A 28 -7.56 -9.54 -14.24
C THR A 28 -8.48 -9.72 -15.44
N GLU A 29 -7.88 -10.01 -16.57
CA GLU A 29 -8.60 -10.47 -17.75
C GLU A 29 -8.95 -11.95 -17.58
N PHE A 30 -10.19 -12.29 -17.88
CA PHE A 30 -10.68 -13.65 -18.03
C PHE A 30 -11.32 -13.80 -19.41
N TYR A 31 -10.91 -14.84 -20.15
CA TYR A 31 -11.51 -15.17 -21.43
C TYR A 31 -12.74 -16.05 -21.20
N ASP A 32 -13.91 -15.55 -21.60
CA ASP A 32 -15.17 -16.28 -21.51
C ASP A 32 -15.42 -17.02 -22.84
N GLU A 33 -15.19 -18.34 -22.82
CA GLU A 33 -15.37 -19.21 -23.99
C GLU A 33 -16.82 -19.22 -24.51
N ASP A 34 -17.81 -18.96 -23.65
CA ASP A 34 -19.23 -18.97 -24.02
C ASP A 34 -19.63 -17.68 -24.77
N THR A 35 -18.93 -16.57 -24.51
CA THR A 35 -19.21 -15.28 -25.17
C THR A 35 -18.16 -14.84 -26.18
N ASP A 36 -17.02 -15.55 -26.30
CA ASP A 36 -15.85 -15.17 -27.11
C ASP A 36 -15.41 -13.72 -26.82
N GLU A 37 -15.45 -13.35 -25.53
CA GLU A 37 -15.15 -11.99 -25.05
C GLU A 37 -14.18 -12.05 -23.86
N GLU A 38 -13.23 -11.10 -23.83
CA GLU A 38 -12.41 -10.83 -22.66
C GLU A 38 -13.20 -9.97 -21.66
N LYS A 39 -13.32 -10.44 -20.42
CA LYS A 39 -13.99 -9.72 -19.34
C LYS A 39 -13.00 -9.38 -18.24
N ASP A 40 -13.05 -8.11 -17.82
CA ASP A 40 -12.38 -7.65 -16.60
C ASP A 40 -13.11 -8.18 -15.37
N ILE A 41 -12.41 -8.98 -14.57
CA ILE A 41 -12.89 -9.41 -13.26
C ILE A 41 -12.15 -8.61 -12.19
N GLU A 42 -12.90 -7.87 -11.37
CA GLU A 42 -12.36 -7.24 -10.16
C GLU A 42 -12.13 -8.30 -9.08
N LEU A 43 -10.87 -8.47 -8.69
CA LEU A 43 -10.43 -9.43 -7.67
C LEU A 43 -10.47 -8.83 -6.25
N GLY A 44 -10.51 -7.50 -6.16
CA GLY A 44 -10.42 -6.74 -4.92
C GLY A 44 -9.86 -5.34 -5.16
N TYR A 45 -9.30 -4.71 -4.13
CA TYR A 45 -8.84 -3.33 -4.21
C TYR A 45 -7.71 -3.00 -3.21
N ILE A 46 -6.96 -1.94 -3.53
CA ILE A 46 -5.94 -1.33 -2.68
C ILE A 46 -6.46 0.01 -2.17
N LEU A 47 -6.31 0.27 -0.87
CA LEU A 47 -6.48 1.58 -0.26
C LEU A 47 -5.13 2.10 0.23
N ALA A 48 -4.81 3.33 -0.17
CA ALA A 48 -3.60 4.01 0.24
C ALA A 48 -3.82 5.51 0.35
N HIS A 49 -2.93 6.18 1.07
CA HIS A 49 -2.92 7.61 1.26
C HIS A 49 -1.54 8.17 0.95
N ARG A 50 -1.48 9.33 0.30
CA ARG A 50 -0.24 10.04 0.00
C ARG A 50 -0.22 11.38 0.70
N PHE A 51 0.70 11.54 1.64
CA PHE A 51 0.99 12.81 2.30
C PHE A 51 1.90 13.64 1.39
N ASP A 52 1.48 14.86 1.06
CA ASP A 52 2.31 15.82 0.31
C ASP A 52 3.26 16.56 1.25
N LEU A 53 4.55 16.27 1.14
CA LEU A 53 5.59 16.80 2.02
C LEU A 53 5.97 18.25 1.71
N ALA A 54 5.36 18.88 0.69
CA ALA A 54 5.46 20.32 0.49
C ALA A 54 4.71 21.11 1.59
N TYR A 55 3.73 20.47 2.25
CA TYR A 55 2.97 21.10 3.34
C TYR A 55 3.68 20.95 4.69
N SER A 56 3.36 21.86 5.61
CA SER A 56 3.99 21.85 6.93
C SER A 56 3.65 20.57 7.73
N PRO A 57 4.59 20.01 8.49
CA PRO A 57 4.34 18.81 9.30
C PRO A 57 3.16 18.98 10.27
N ARG A 58 2.98 20.18 10.84
CA ARG A 58 1.85 20.48 11.73
C ARG A 58 0.50 20.41 11.00
N THR A 59 0.45 20.91 9.77
CA THR A 59 -0.76 20.86 8.94
C THR A 59 -1.12 19.41 8.60
N LEU A 60 -0.13 18.61 8.18
CA LEU A 60 -0.33 17.20 7.84
C LEU A 60 -0.80 16.37 9.05
N VAL A 61 -0.21 16.59 10.24
CA VAL A 61 -0.65 15.91 11.47
C VAL A 61 -2.08 16.28 11.85
N SER A 62 -2.42 17.57 11.79
CA SER A 62 -3.79 18.02 12.13
C SER A 62 -4.82 17.43 11.17
N PHE A 63 -4.54 17.45 9.87
CA PHE A 63 -5.47 16.92 8.87
C PHE A 63 -5.60 15.40 8.96
N ALA A 64 -4.51 14.69 9.27
CA ALA A 64 -4.56 13.25 9.50
C ALA A 64 -5.44 12.86 10.71
N ASP A 65 -5.46 13.70 11.76
CA ASP A 65 -6.33 13.54 12.94
C ASP A 65 -7.81 13.62 12.57
N ASP A 66 -8.17 14.51 11.64
CA ASP A 66 -9.55 14.69 11.17
C ASP A 66 -10.03 13.53 10.26
N LEU A 67 -9.11 12.82 9.60
CA LEU A 67 -9.44 11.76 8.65
C LEU A 67 -9.61 10.38 9.32
N GLU A 68 -8.53 9.87 9.92
CA GLU A 68 -8.51 8.52 10.50
C GLU A 68 -7.39 8.38 11.55
N SER A 69 -7.68 7.64 12.62
CA SER A 69 -6.72 7.38 13.69
C SER A 69 -5.40 6.77 13.20
N ASP A 70 -5.42 5.90 12.20
CA ASP A 70 -4.18 5.25 11.70
C ASP A 70 -3.31 6.25 10.93
N LEU A 71 -3.92 7.13 10.13
CA LEU A 71 -3.22 8.21 9.45
C LEU A 71 -2.59 9.16 10.46
N PHE A 72 -3.33 9.54 11.50
CA PHE A 72 -2.81 10.36 12.59
C PHE A 72 -1.59 9.72 13.27
N HIS A 73 -1.67 8.42 13.59
CA HIS A 73 -0.55 7.71 14.22
C HIS A 73 0.71 7.70 13.35
N VAL A 74 0.56 7.47 12.05
CA VAL A 74 1.66 7.50 11.09
C VAL A 74 2.23 8.91 10.95
N ALA A 75 1.36 9.92 10.84
CA ALA A 75 1.75 11.32 10.76
C ALA A 75 2.58 11.71 11.99
N LYS A 76 2.10 11.44 13.21
CA LYS A 76 2.87 11.73 14.44
C LYS A 76 4.21 11.01 14.46
N PHE A 77 4.25 9.75 14.05
CA PHE A 77 5.47 8.97 14.04
C PHE A 77 6.55 9.62 13.17
N PHE A 78 6.22 10.05 11.96
CA PHE A 78 7.20 10.66 11.05
C PHE A 78 7.47 12.15 11.34
N PHE A 79 6.44 12.92 11.71
CA PHE A 79 6.51 14.38 11.73
C PHE A 79 6.86 15.00 13.08
N GLU A 80 6.47 14.38 14.21
CA GLU A 80 6.74 14.95 15.53
C GLU A 80 8.09 14.52 16.13
N ASN A 81 8.70 13.46 15.60
CA ASN A 81 10.00 12.98 16.05
C ASN A 81 11.10 13.38 15.07
N LYS A 82 12.04 14.23 15.51
CA LYS A 82 13.15 14.72 14.69
C LYS A 82 13.99 13.61 14.04
N ASN A 83 14.16 12.47 14.71
CA ASN A 83 14.93 11.35 14.13
C ASN A 83 14.15 10.63 13.03
N ASN A 84 12.82 10.65 13.08
CA ASN A 84 11.98 10.04 12.06
C ASN A 84 11.73 11.00 10.89
N SER A 85 11.68 12.33 11.14
CA SER A 85 11.51 13.31 10.07
C SER A 85 12.71 13.33 9.11
N GLN A 86 13.91 13.03 9.60
CA GLN A 86 15.09 12.85 8.76
C GLN A 86 14.94 11.72 7.73
N LYS A 87 14.09 10.72 7.99
CA LYS A 87 13.82 9.61 7.05
C LYS A 87 13.00 10.05 5.84
N LEU A 88 12.31 11.18 5.95
CA LEU A 88 11.59 11.80 4.85
C LEU A 88 12.46 12.76 4.03
N SER A 89 13.74 12.91 4.40
CA SER A 89 14.64 13.84 3.75
C SER A 89 14.89 13.43 2.31
N GLY A 90 14.42 14.24 1.36
CA GLY A 90 14.58 14.00 -0.08
C GLY A 90 13.35 13.39 -0.75
N SER A 91 12.41 12.85 0.02
CA SER A 91 11.11 12.42 -0.49
C SER A 91 10.20 13.62 -0.72
N ARG A 92 9.38 13.54 -1.77
CA ARG A 92 8.29 14.49 -2.01
C ARG A 92 7.01 14.03 -1.34
N TYR A 93 6.88 12.72 -1.16
CA TYR A 93 5.67 12.09 -0.64
C TYR A 93 6.00 11.07 0.44
N LEU A 94 5.08 10.94 1.40
CA LEU A 94 4.99 9.77 2.27
C LEU A 94 3.75 8.99 1.87
N PHE A 95 3.93 7.76 1.42
CA PHE A 95 2.84 6.84 1.13
C PHE A 95 2.52 5.98 2.35
N TYR A 96 1.25 5.90 2.69
CA TYR A 96 0.70 4.99 3.68
C TYR A 96 -0.22 4.00 3.00
N ILE A 97 0.14 2.71 3.03
CA ILE A 97 -0.73 1.63 2.59
C ILE A 97 -1.63 1.29 3.78
N ASP A 98 -2.89 1.66 3.67
CA ASP A 98 -3.88 1.37 4.70
C ASP A 98 -4.29 -0.10 4.62
N TYR A 99 -4.73 -0.52 3.43
CA TYR A 99 -5.40 -1.80 3.30
C TYR A 99 -5.32 -2.38 1.89
N ILE A 100 -5.31 -3.71 1.81
CA ILE A 100 -5.53 -4.45 0.58
C ILE A 100 -6.57 -5.53 0.82
N PHE A 101 -7.57 -5.59 -0.05
CA PHE A 101 -8.55 -6.65 -0.09
C PHE A 101 -8.40 -7.50 -1.34
N LEU A 102 -8.60 -8.79 -1.17
CA LEU A 102 -8.92 -9.72 -2.25
C LEU A 102 -10.09 -10.57 -1.81
N GLU A 103 -10.98 -10.89 -2.75
CA GLU A 103 -12.04 -11.85 -2.53
C GLU A 103 -11.44 -13.21 -2.13
N PRO A 104 -12.06 -13.94 -1.19
CA PRO A 104 -11.51 -15.17 -0.61
C PRO A 104 -10.99 -16.20 -1.62
N GLU A 105 -11.70 -16.40 -2.72
CA GLU A 105 -11.38 -17.33 -3.80
C GLU A 105 -10.06 -17.01 -4.54
N PHE A 106 -9.63 -15.74 -4.54
CA PHE A 106 -8.41 -15.30 -5.21
C PHE A 106 -7.19 -15.25 -4.27
N ARG A 107 -7.38 -15.47 -2.97
CA ARG A 107 -6.30 -15.42 -1.98
C ARG A 107 -5.34 -16.62 -2.12
N GLY A 108 -4.09 -16.44 -1.69
CA GLY A 108 -3.06 -17.48 -1.71
C GLY A 108 -2.24 -17.56 -3.01
N HIS A 109 -2.67 -16.88 -4.08
CA HIS A 109 -1.98 -16.88 -5.39
C HIS A 109 -0.95 -15.75 -5.56
N GLY A 110 -0.75 -14.92 -4.54
CA GLY A 110 0.22 -13.82 -4.57
C GLY A 110 -0.24 -12.57 -5.31
N TYR A 111 -1.46 -12.53 -5.85
CA TYR A 111 -2.02 -11.39 -6.58
C TYR A 111 -1.95 -10.08 -5.79
N ALA A 112 -2.21 -10.13 -4.50
CA ALA A 112 -2.17 -8.95 -3.64
C ALA A 112 -0.77 -8.31 -3.59
N LEU A 113 0.28 -9.12 -3.46
CA LEU A 113 1.66 -8.62 -3.45
C LEU A 113 2.06 -8.06 -4.81
N GLN A 114 1.62 -8.69 -5.90
CA GLN A 114 1.91 -8.22 -7.26
C GLN A 114 1.22 -6.88 -7.55
N ALA A 115 -0.08 -6.78 -7.25
CA ALA A 115 -0.85 -5.55 -7.42
C ALA A 115 -0.29 -4.40 -6.57
N LEU A 116 0.09 -4.66 -5.31
CA LEU A 116 0.76 -3.66 -4.46
C LEU A 116 2.10 -3.23 -5.03
N ALA A 117 2.92 -4.16 -5.51
CA ALA A 117 4.20 -3.83 -6.11
C ALA A 117 4.04 -2.94 -7.35
N LEU A 118 3.07 -3.26 -8.22
CA LEU A 118 2.75 -2.44 -9.40
C LEU A 118 2.25 -1.05 -8.99
N PHE A 119 1.34 -0.97 -8.02
CA PHE A 119 0.84 0.31 -7.49
C PHE A 119 1.99 1.17 -6.96
N LEU A 120 2.86 0.61 -6.12
CA LEU A 120 3.98 1.34 -5.55
C LEU A 120 5.02 1.73 -6.61
N GLU A 121 5.27 0.90 -7.62
CA GLU A 121 6.18 1.23 -8.72
C GLU A 121 5.68 2.43 -9.53
N LEU A 122 4.36 2.56 -9.71
CA LEU A 122 3.73 3.67 -10.42
C LEU A 122 3.72 4.99 -9.62
N PHE A 123 3.49 4.94 -8.30
CA PHE A 123 3.27 6.16 -7.51
C PHE A 123 4.31 6.46 -6.44
N ALA A 124 4.95 5.45 -5.89
CA ALA A 124 5.75 5.55 -4.67
C ALA A 124 7.22 5.15 -4.86
N ARG A 125 7.67 4.95 -6.10
CA ARG A 125 9.06 4.62 -6.39
C ARG A 125 9.98 5.75 -5.94
N GLY A 126 10.97 5.41 -5.10
CA GLY A 126 11.92 6.34 -4.51
C GLY A 126 11.33 7.20 -3.39
N GLU A 127 10.05 7.03 -3.05
CA GLU A 127 9.38 7.74 -1.97
C GLU A 127 9.34 6.86 -0.70
N VAL A 128 9.02 7.46 0.44
CA VAL A 128 8.83 6.72 1.69
C VAL A 128 7.52 5.97 1.63
N VAL A 129 7.54 4.66 1.88
CA VAL A 129 6.35 3.81 1.95
C VAL A 129 6.22 3.24 3.35
N SER A 130 5.03 3.35 3.93
CA SER A 130 4.73 2.87 5.27
C SER A 130 3.39 2.13 5.32
N CYS A 131 3.21 1.30 6.34
CA CYS A 131 1.94 0.63 6.63
C CYS A 131 1.82 0.30 8.12
N HIS A 132 0.58 0.07 8.58
CA HIS A 132 0.31 -0.53 9.88
C HIS A 132 0.05 -2.03 9.70
N PRO A 133 0.97 -2.94 10.10
CA PRO A 133 0.77 -4.36 9.92
C PRO A 133 -0.27 -4.87 10.93
N ARG A 134 -1.55 -4.74 10.60
CA ARG A 134 -2.72 -5.30 11.31
C ARG A 134 -3.44 -6.32 10.42
N PRO A 135 -3.95 -7.43 10.97
CA PRO A 135 -4.81 -8.33 10.22
C PRO A 135 -6.05 -7.59 9.72
N MET A 136 -6.61 -8.05 8.63
CA MET A 136 -7.93 -7.61 8.17
C MET A 136 -9.01 -8.04 9.16
N ASN A 137 -10.15 -7.33 9.20
CA ASN A 137 -11.25 -7.58 10.13
C ASN A 137 -11.75 -9.04 10.09
N ASP A 138 -11.75 -9.68 8.92
CA ASP A 138 -12.13 -11.09 8.74
C ASP A 138 -11.11 -12.09 9.33
N LEU A 139 -9.91 -11.62 9.71
CA LEU A 139 -8.85 -12.39 10.35
C LEU A 139 -8.60 -11.99 11.82
N GLU A 140 -9.20 -10.91 12.32
CA GLU A 140 -8.99 -10.41 13.69
C GLU A 140 -9.45 -11.40 14.77
N GLY A 141 -10.49 -12.19 14.50
CA GLY A 141 -10.95 -13.26 15.39
C GLY A 141 -10.14 -14.56 15.31
N LYS A 142 -9.32 -14.73 14.27
CA LYS A 142 -8.60 -15.99 13.98
C LYS A 142 -7.23 -16.09 14.64
N TYR A 143 -6.61 -14.95 14.92
CA TYR A 143 -5.27 -14.87 15.49
C TYR A 143 -5.24 -13.91 16.67
N SER A 144 -4.45 -14.21 17.70
CA SER A 144 -4.17 -13.23 18.74
C SER A 144 -3.51 -11.98 18.13
N LYS A 145 -3.73 -10.81 18.72
CA LYS A 145 -3.19 -9.52 18.24
C LYS A 145 -1.70 -9.61 17.88
N THR A 146 -0.88 -10.15 18.77
CA THR A 146 0.57 -10.30 18.56
C THR A 146 0.90 -11.25 17.39
N LYS A 147 0.17 -12.36 17.26
CA LYS A 147 0.38 -13.33 16.18
C LYS A 147 -0.04 -12.74 14.83
N GLY A 148 -1.17 -12.04 14.80
CA GLY A 148 -1.67 -11.33 13.63
C GLY A 148 -0.69 -10.27 13.15
N GLN A 149 -0.21 -9.40 14.04
CA GLN A 149 0.81 -8.40 13.73
C GLN A 149 2.10 -9.03 13.17
N LEU A 150 2.56 -10.15 13.75
CA LEU A 150 3.74 -10.86 13.26
C LEU A 150 3.55 -11.42 11.84
N ILE A 151 2.38 -12.02 11.55
CA ILE A 151 2.04 -12.54 10.23
C ILE A 151 2.02 -11.41 9.22
N MET A 152 1.31 -10.31 9.53
CA MET A 152 1.21 -9.17 8.64
C MET A 152 2.56 -8.49 8.43
N ARG A 153 3.39 -8.37 9.47
CA ARG A 153 4.75 -7.85 9.32
C ARG A 153 5.55 -8.70 8.33
N LYS A 154 5.52 -10.03 8.46
CA LYS A 154 6.19 -10.93 7.52
C LYS A 154 5.64 -10.80 6.10
N TYR A 155 4.33 -10.62 5.95
CA TYR A 155 3.69 -10.41 4.67
C TYR A 155 4.16 -9.09 4.02
N TRP A 156 4.04 -7.98 4.72
CA TRP A 156 4.42 -6.65 4.22
C TRP A 156 5.93 -6.54 3.96
N SER A 157 6.78 -7.22 4.73
CA SER A 157 8.23 -7.26 4.44
C SER A 157 8.57 -7.93 3.11
N LYS A 158 7.69 -8.76 2.53
CA LYS A 158 7.88 -9.30 1.17
C LYS A 158 7.86 -8.21 0.10
N LEU A 159 7.17 -7.09 0.35
CA LEU A 159 7.18 -5.90 -0.51
C LEU A 159 8.46 -5.06 -0.37
N GLY A 160 9.41 -5.46 0.47
CA GLY A 160 10.64 -4.67 0.71
C GLY A 160 10.51 -3.63 1.81
N LEU A 161 9.48 -3.69 2.65
CA LEU A 161 9.37 -2.86 3.86
C LEU A 161 10.20 -3.48 4.99
N THR A 162 11.35 -2.87 5.31
CA THR A 162 12.37 -3.50 6.17
C THR A 162 12.46 -2.89 7.57
N TYR A 163 12.13 -1.62 7.73
CA TYR A 163 12.25 -0.94 9.02
C TYR A 163 10.97 -1.07 9.84
N TYR A 164 11.09 -1.38 11.13
CA TYR A 164 9.94 -1.63 12.00
C TYR A 164 10.05 -0.93 13.36
N SER A 165 8.98 -0.23 13.75
CA SER A 165 8.83 0.35 15.08
C SER A 165 7.85 -0.48 15.88
N LYS A 166 8.34 -1.30 16.83
CA LYS A 166 7.48 -2.11 17.70
C LYS A 166 6.55 -1.25 18.58
N LYS A 167 7.03 -0.09 19.03
CA LYS A 167 6.25 0.83 19.89
C LYS A 167 5.01 1.38 19.19
N HIS A 168 5.14 1.72 17.91
CA HIS A 168 4.07 2.36 17.14
C HIS A 168 3.37 1.38 16.19
N ASN A 169 3.87 0.15 16.07
CA ASN A 169 3.48 -0.84 15.08
C ASN A 169 3.46 -0.25 13.65
N ILE A 170 4.56 0.37 13.24
CA ILE A 170 4.72 0.93 11.88
C ILE A 170 5.86 0.20 11.19
N LEU A 171 5.61 -0.28 9.99
CA LEU A 171 6.61 -0.87 9.09
C LEU A 171 6.79 0.08 7.90
N TRP A 172 8.03 0.36 7.49
CA TRP A 172 8.29 1.31 6.41
C TRP A 172 9.61 1.06 5.66
N GLN A 173 9.79 1.82 4.58
CA GLN A 173 11.00 1.91 3.76
C GLN A 173 11.17 3.36 3.27
N ASP A 174 12.37 3.94 3.36
CA ASP A 174 12.61 5.36 3.08
C ASP A 174 12.69 5.66 1.57
N GLU A 175 13.33 4.79 0.80
CA GLU A 175 13.42 4.88 -0.67
C GLU A 175 12.91 3.58 -1.26
N TRP A 176 11.58 3.45 -1.37
CA TRP A 176 11.02 2.18 -1.81
C TRP A 176 11.33 1.89 -3.28
N SER A 177 11.72 0.66 -3.56
CA SER A 177 11.83 0.12 -4.92
C SER A 177 11.34 -1.32 -4.95
N MET A 178 10.80 -1.73 -6.09
CA MET A 178 10.28 -3.08 -6.25
C MET A 178 11.36 -4.14 -6.00
N PRO A 179 11.16 -5.09 -5.06
CA PRO A 179 12.10 -6.18 -4.84
C PRO A 179 12.32 -7.01 -6.12
N GLN A 180 13.57 -7.40 -6.39
CA GLN A 180 13.94 -8.09 -7.63
C GLN A 180 13.15 -9.39 -7.87
N TRP A 181 12.80 -10.12 -6.82
CA TRP A 181 12.00 -11.33 -6.93
C TRP A 181 10.55 -11.05 -7.34
N LEU A 182 9.96 -9.93 -6.89
CA LEU A 182 8.63 -9.47 -7.33
C LEU A 182 8.69 -9.00 -8.78
N LYS A 183 9.71 -8.20 -9.11
CA LYS A 183 9.96 -7.76 -10.48
C LYS A 183 10.07 -8.95 -11.43
N SER A 184 10.83 -9.96 -11.04
CA SER A 184 10.96 -11.19 -11.82
C SER A 184 9.63 -11.94 -11.91
N THR A 185 8.86 -12.05 -10.81
CA THR A 185 7.55 -12.73 -10.84
C THR A 185 6.55 -12.03 -11.76
N ILE A 186 6.53 -10.70 -11.75
CA ILE A 186 5.56 -9.88 -12.49
C ILE A 186 5.95 -9.80 -13.97
N PHE A 187 7.24 -9.63 -14.28
CA PHE A 187 7.71 -9.36 -15.64
C PHE A 187 8.40 -10.53 -16.34
N LYS A 188 8.55 -11.71 -15.70
CA LYS A 188 9.13 -12.90 -16.36
C LYS A 188 8.37 -13.38 -17.60
N SER A 189 7.13 -12.91 -17.82
CA SER A 189 6.37 -13.20 -19.03
C SER A 189 6.80 -12.40 -20.27
N PHE A 190 7.78 -11.50 -20.17
CA PHE A 190 8.20 -10.63 -21.29
C PHE A 190 9.53 -11.00 -21.93
N ASP A 191 10.34 -11.86 -21.31
CA ASP A 191 11.67 -12.24 -21.83
C ASP A 191 11.65 -13.55 -22.67
N ASP A 192 10.50 -14.23 -22.75
CA ASP A 192 10.28 -15.47 -23.53
C ASP A 192 9.39 -15.25 -24.78
N LEU A 193 9.20 -13.99 -25.23
CA LEU A 193 8.48 -13.61 -26.46
C LEU A 193 9.43 -13.02 -27.52
#